data_AF-A0A6A3Z598-F1
#
_entry.id   AF-A0A6A3Z598-F1
#
_cell.length_a   1.000
_cell.length_b   1.000
_cell.length_c   1.000
_cell.angle_alpha   90.00
_cell.angle_beta   90.00
_cell.angle_gamma   90.00
#
_symmetry.space_group_name_H-M   'P 1'
#
loop_
_entity.id
_entity.type
_entity.pdbx_description
1 polymer ?
#
loop_
_entity_poly.entity_id
_entity_poly.type
_entity_poly.pdbx_seq_one_letter_code
_entity_poly.pdbx_strand_id
1 'polypeptide(L)'
;MAAAAVKKLSRYSCNNCGGADLYLYCWKGCRHVQNIKTFYTETKSIQQELEMLRVTIYEQEIRFREYVLQLKEKQESLEFLVEQIRRLPSYYPPQLSEDLASMPSGLPSWSTVAAKMVWQQFDGDHDGKLSTEELRQLKDHLRASHENIDDILPDYPENPLTAQHLLQLYDSGEGSKLSDDLRSLGILCGSSEELAQVLSTSDTAICRIAMESRQLQKERDTFLKEVDESRRAKTRLREVFAASKQTLEDQARDLLRLQQKEAHNQLQLRLADDKAAADATILSKAKRELSAAKHALLDLRALVDDQISEKEKWQQYCWEMEERLHEASNASYVKERDLWRANDAKKEESRKNMLLYIEAQKGKRHFEHRAEPNNNSPSN
;
A
#
# COMPACT_ATOMS: atom_id res chain seq x y z
N MET A 1 7.63 -21.42 -2.92
CA MET A 1 7.81 -20.43 -1.84
C MET A 1 6.98 -19.16 -2.04
N ALA A 2 6.98 -18.51 -3.22
CA ALA A 2 6.24 -17.26 -3.47
C ALA A 2 4.72 -17.31 -3.17
N ALA A 3 4.03 -18.41 -3.50
CA ALA A 3 2.60 -18.57 -3.21
C ALA A 3 2.30 -18.60 -1.70
N ALA A 4 3.22 -19.08 -0.87
CA ALA A 4 3.06 -19.10 0.58
C ALA A 4 3.28 -17.71 1.20
N ALA A 5 4.20 -16.90 0.65
CA ALA A 5 4.41 -15.52 1.05
C ALA A 5 3.19 -14.62 0.71
N VAL A 6 2.62 -14.79 -0.49
CA VAL A 6 1.39 -14.09 -0.92
C VAL A 6 0.17 -14.48 -0.06
N LYS A 7 0.08 -15.74 0.37
CA LYS A 7 -0.98 -16.22 1.26
C LYS A 7 -0.80 -15.77 2.72
N LYS A 8 0.43 -15.44 3.14
CA LYS A 8 0.71 -14.84 4.45
C LYS A 8 0.33 -13.37 4.50
N LEU A 9 0.57 -12.63 3.41
CA LEU A 9 0.23 -11.21 3.31
C LEU A 9 -1.29 -10.91 3.26
N SER A 10 -2.11 -11.93 2.94
CA SER A 10 -3.58 -11.82 2.84
C SER A 10 -4.33 -12.20 4.14
N ARG A 11 -3.63 -12.41 5.26
CA ARG A 11 -4.19 -12.88 6.54
C ARG A 11 -4.09 -11.88 7.69
N TYR A 12 -4.31 -10.60 7.42
CA TYR A 12 -4.42 -9.60 8.49
C TYR A 12 -5.88 -9.25 8.69
N SER A 13 -6.54 -9.97 9.60
CA SER A 13 -7.91 -9.73 10.02
C SER A 13 -7.96 -9.52 11.53
N CYS A 14 -8.80 -8.61 12.01
CA CYS A 14 -8.99 -8.44 13.44
C CYS A 14 -9.66 -9.68 14.05
N ASN A 15 -8.96 -10.40 14.95
CA ASN A 15 -9.46 -11.62 15.60
C ASN A 15 -10.80 -11.43 16.37
N ASN A 16 -11.18 -10.20 16.69
CA ASN A 16 -12.38 -9.91 17.50
C ASN A 16 -13.60 -9.47 16.68
N CYS A 17 -13.42 -8.95 15.47
CA CYS A 17 -14.54 -8.49 14.64
C CYS A 17 -14.54 -9.10 13.22
N GLY A 18 -13.54 -9.92 12.87
CA GLY A 18 -13.46 -10.55 11.55
C GLY A 18 -13.24 -9.58 10.38
N GLY A 19 -13.05 -8.28 10.66
CA GLY A 19 -12.80 -7.27 9.63
C GLY A 19 -11.50 -7.57 8.90
N ALA A 20 -11.59 -7.72 7.58
CA ALA A 20 -10.47 -7.99 6.67
C ALA A 20 -9.65 -6.73 6.33
N ASP A 21 -10.09 -5.58 6.82
CA ASP A 21 -9.43 -4.30 6.58
C ASP A 21 -8.36 -4.08 7.65
N LEU A 22 -7.11 -3.97 7.20
CA LEU A 22 -5.93 -3.60 7.96
C LEU A 22 -6.08 -2.19 8.53
N TYR A 23 -6.89 -2.04 9.57
CA TYR A 23 -6.86 -0.83 10.36
C TYR A 23 -5.76 -0.93 11.40
N LEU A 24 -4.87 0.07 11.42
CA LEU A 24 -4.04 0.39 12.57
C LEU A 24 -4.88 0.64 13.84
N TYR A 25 -6.19 0.86 13.70
CA TYR A 25 -7.17 0.92 14.78
C TYR A 25 -8.53 0.38 14.34
N CYS A 26 -8.98 -0.74 14.89
CA CYS A 26 -10.37 -1.18 14.75
C CYS A 26 -11.31 -0.08 15.30
N TRP A 27 -12.26 0.40 14.48
CA TRP A 27 -13.21 1.46 14.82
C TRP A 27 -14.02 1.23 16.12
N LYS A 28 -14.02 -0.02 16.66
CA LYS A 28 -14.62 -0.37 17.96
C LYS A 28 -13.65 -0.30 19.16
N GLY A 29 -12.47 0.29 19.02
CA GLY A 29 -11.52 0.44 20.12
C GLY A 29 -10.78 -0.85 20.51
N CYS A 30 -10.71 -1.85 19.62
CA CYS A 30 -9.95 -3.07 19.89
C CYS A 30 -8.43 -2.79 19.83
N ARG A 31 -7.75 -2.89 20.99
CA ARG A 31 -6.29 -2.71 21.18
C ARG A 31 -5.38 -3.75 20.52
N HIS A 32 -5.90 -4.66 19.71
CA HIS A 32 -5.09 -5.66 19.02
C HIS A 32 -4.74 -5.18 17.62
N VAL A 33 -3.92 -4.12 17.60
CA VAL A 33 -3.18 -3.69 16.43
C VAL A 33 -2.10 -4.75 16.21
N GLN A 34 -2.17 -5.51 15.12
CA GLN A 34 -1.01 -6.31 14.72
C GLN A 34 0.16 -5.35 14.57
N ASN A 35 1.16 -5.58 15.41
CA ASN A 35 2.20 -4.64 15.78
C ASN A 35 2.86 -4.09 14.51
N ILE A 36 3.05 -2.78 14.37
CA ILE A 36 3.89 -2.21 13.31
C ILE A 36 5.26 -2.95 13.24
N LYS A 37 5.74 -3.45 14.40
CA LYS A 37 6.90 -4.34 14.48
C LYS A 37 6.76 -5.62 13.64
N THR A 38 5.61 -6.31 13.66
CA THR A 38 5.38 -7.52 12.84
C THR A 38 5.42 -7.20 11.35
N PHE A 39 4.82 -6.07 10.93
CA PHE A 39 4.90 -5.63 9.53
C PHE A 39 6.35 -5.34 9.11
N TYR A 40 7.11 -4.57 9.92
CA TYR A 40 8.52 -4.28 9.64
C TYR A 40 9.41 -5.54 9.64
N THR A 41 9.15 -6.51 10.53
CA THR A 41 9.88 -7.78 10.52
C THR A 41 9.56 -8.60 9.28
N GLU A 42 8.30 -8.58 8.81
CA GLU A 42 7.89 -9.28 7.59
C GLU A 42 8.43 -8.57 6.35
N THR A 43 8.47 -7.23 6.29
CA THR A 43 9.12 -6.50 5.19
C THR A 43 10.62 -6.79 5.13
N LYS A 44 11.29 -6.84 6.30
CA LYS A 44 12.70 -7.21 6.40
C LYS A 44 12.94 -8.66 5.97
N SER A 45 12.06 -9.59 6.36
CA SER A 45 12.12 -10.99 5.95
C SER A 45 11.96 -11.15 4.44
N ILE A 46 11.01 -10.44 3.82
CA ILE A 46 10.81 -10.53 2.38
C ILE A 46 11.94 -9.83 1.60
N GLN A 47 12.52 -8.73 2.13
CA GLN A 47 13.75 -8.15 1.58
C GLN A 47 14.91 -9.16 1.58
N GLN A 48 15.05 -9.93 2.66
CA GLN A 48 16.05 -11.01 2.73
C GLN A 48 15.75 -12.12 1.72
N GLU A 49 14.49 -12.53 1.55
CA GLU A 49 14.10 -13.51 0.52
C GLU A 49 14.38 -13.00 -0.90
N LEU A 50 14.14 -11.71 -1.18
CA LEU A 50 14.44 -11.10 -2.48
C LEU A 50 15.94 -11.03 -2.76
N GLU A 51 16.77 -10.73 -1.75
CA GLU A 51 18.22 -10.71 -1.92
C GLU A 51 18.77 -12.14 -2.09
N MET A 52 18.25 -13.11 -1.34
CA MET A 52 18.61 -14.51 -1.50
C MET A 52 18.24 -15.02 -2.90
N LEU A 53 17.03 -14.72 -3.40
CA LEU A 53 16.65 -15.02 -4.78
C LEU A 53 17.56 -14.35 -5.81
N ARG A 54 17.99 -13.11 -5.56
CA ARG A 54 18.93 -12.41 -6.45
C ARG A 54 20.28 -13.11 -6.50
N VAL A 55 20.83 -13.51 -5.35
CA VAL A 55 22.09 -14.28 -5.29
C VAL A 55 21.94 -15.62 -6.00
N THR A 56 20.86 -16.36 -5.76
CA THR A 56 20.61 -17.64 -6.44
C THR A 56 20.51 -17.47 -7.95
N ILE A 57 19.83 -16.42 -8.45
CA ILE A 57 19.78 -16.11 -9.89
C ILE A 57 21.19 -15.84 -10.44
N TYR A 58 22.02 -15.08 -9.73
CA TYR A 58 23.39 -14.82 -10.17
C TYR A 58 24.25 -16.09 -10.21
N GLU A 59 24.20 -16.94 -9.19
CA GLU A 59 24.92 -18.23 -9.17
C GLU A 59 24.45 -19.14 -10.31
N GLN A 60 23.14 -19.16 -10.54
CA GLN A 60 22.53 -19.84 -11.67
C GLN A 60 23.08 -19.28 -13.01
N GLU A 61 23.07 -17.97 -13.22
CA GLU A 61 23.60 -17.34 -14.45
C GLU A 61 25.08 -17.69 -14.71
N ILE A 62 25.90 -17.79 -13.65
CA ILE A 62 27.31 -18.21 -13.77
C ILE A 62 27.39 -19.66 -14.27
N ARG A 63 26.70 -20.60 -13.63
CA ARG A 63 26.67 -22.01 -14.06
C ARG A 63 26.17 -22.17 -15.49
N PHE A 64 25.17 -21.39 -15.90
CA PHE A 64 24.67 -21.41 -17.27
C PHE A 64 25.75 -21.01 -18.28
N ARG A 65 26.54 -19.98 -17.97
CA ARG A 65 27.65 -19.56 -18.85
C ARG A 65 28.72 -20.64 -18.97
N GLU A 66 29.02 -21.34 -17.88
CA GLU A 66 29.95 -22.49 -17.89
C GLU A 66 29.42 -23.63 -18.77
N TYR A 67 28.13 -23.97 -18.66
CA TYR A 67 27.51 -24.98 -19.52
C TYR A 67 27.53 -24.61 -21.00
N VAL A 68 27.29 -23.33 -21.34
CA VAL A 68 27.36 -22.86 -22.73
C VAL A 68 28.76 -23.01 -23.31
N LEU A 69 29.79 -22.71 -22.51
CA LEU A 69 31.19 -22.91 -22.90
C LEU A 69 31.51 -24.40 -23.14
N GLN A 70 31.14 -25.28 -22.20
CA GLN A 70 31.34 -26.72 -22.33
C GLN A 70 30.62 -27.29 -23.56
N LEU A 71 29.39 -26.85 -23.83
CA LEU A 71 28.63 -27.28 -24.99
C LEU A 71 29.32 -26.88 -26.29
N LYS A 72 29.89 -25.67 -26.34
CA LYS A 72 30.63 -25.19 -27.50
C LYS A 72 31.91 -25.99 -27.75
N GLU A 73 32.70 -26.28 -26.71
CA GLU A 73 33.90 -27.12 -26.82
C GLU A 73 33.58 -28.53 -27.34
N LYS A 74 32.47 -29.12 -26.84
CA LYS A 74 32.02 -30.45 -27.29
C LYS A 74 31.51 -30.43 -28.74
N GLN A 75 30.83 -29.35 -29.14
CA GLN A 75 30.38 -29.14 -30.52
C GLN A 75 31.57 -29.04 -31.48
N GLU A 76 32.57 -28.22 -31.14
CA GLU A 76 33.80 -28.06 -31.93
C GLU A 76 34.57 -29.39 -32.04
N SER A 77 34.64 -30.16 -30.94
CA SER A 77 35.26 -31.49 -30.93
C SER A 77 34.52 -32.47 -31.86
N LEU A 78 33.19 -32.44 -31.88
CA LEU A 78 32.38 -33.29 -32.74
C LEU A 78 32.54 -32.90 -34.22
N GLU A 79 32.55 -31.60 -34.53
CA GLU A 79 32.77 -31.09 -35.88
C GLU A 79 34.15 -31.49 -36.42
N PHE A 80 35.19 -31.42 -35.57
CA PHE A 80 36.52 -31.91 -35.91
C PHE A 80 36.50 -33.41 -36.26
N LEU A 81 35.86 -34.25 -35.43
CA LEU A 81 35.77 -35.69 -35.68
C LEU A 81 35.00 -36.02 -36.97
N VAL A 82 33.88 -35.32 -37.23
CA VAL A 82 33.11 -35.47 -38.47
C VAL A 82 33.95 -35.12 -39.69
N GLU A 83 34.76 -34.05 -39.61
CA GLU A 83 35.67 -33.65 -40.69
C GLU A 83 36.76 -34.71 -40.92
N GLN A 84 37.33 -35.29 -39.87
CA GLN A 84 38.28 -36.41 -40.01
C GLN A 84 37.62 -37.63 -40.69
N ILE A 85 36.40 -37.98 -40.29
CA ILE A 85 35.65 -39.09 -40.90
C ILE A 85 35.34 -38.82 -42.38
N ARG A 86 34.99 -37.58 -42.74
CA ARG A 86 34.73 -37.20 -44.14
C ARG A 86 35.96 -37.32 -45.04
N ARG A 87 37.16 -37.25 -44.48
CA ARG A 87 38.42 -37.43 -45.22
C ARG A 87 38.82 -38.90 -45.38
N LEU A 88 38.26 -39.82 -44.61
CA LEU A 88 38.59 -41.25 -44.73
C LEU A 88 38.37 -41.83 -46.14
N PRO A 89 37.29 -41.51 -46.89
CA PRO A 89 37.08 -42.01 -48.25
C PRO A 89 38.11 -41.55 -49.28
N SER A 90 38.75 -40.38 -49.10
CA SER A 90 39.86 -39.97 -49.99
C SER A 90 41.12 -40.80 -49.75
N TYR A 91 41.26 -41.40 -48.58
CA TYR A 91 42.35 -42.34 -48.29
C TYR A 91 42.00 -43.77 -48.71
N TYR A 92 40.72 -44.14 -48.83
CA TYR A 92 40.30 -45.50 -49.19
C TYR A 92 39.20 -45.47 -50.27
N PRO A 93 39.57 -45.52 -51.56
CA PRO A 93 38.61 -45.52 -52.65
C PRO A 93 37.73 -46.78 -52.60
N PRO A 94 36.40 -46.65 -52.81
CA PRO A 94 35.51 -47.80 -52.89
C PRO A 94 35.92 -48.72 -54.05
N GLN A 95 35.96 -50.03 -53.79
CA GLN A 95 36.28 -51.05 -54.80
C GLN A 95 35.20 -51.08 -55.90
N LEU A 96 35.62 -50.89 -57.15
CA LEU A 96 34.79 -51.22 -58.32
C LEU A 96 34.84 -52.74 -58.52
N SER A 97 33.67 -53.36 -58.69
CA SER A 97 33.49 -54.82 -58.78
C SER A 97 34.25 -55.51 -59.92
N GLU A 98 34.78 -54.76 -60.88
CA GLU A 98 35.50 -55.28 -62.05
C GLU A 98 36.97 -55.65 -61.75
N ASP A 99 37.56 -55.11 -60.66
CA ASP A 99 38.97 -55.37 -60.28
C ASP A 99 39.20 -56.71 -59.57
N LEU A 100 38.13 -57.40 -59.17
CA LEU A 100 38.22 -58.72 -58.50
C LEU A 100 38.47 -59.87 -59.48
N ALA A 101 38.27 -59.65 -60.79
CA ALA A 101 38.38 -60.69 -61.82
C ALA A 101 39.81 -60.86 -62.37
N SER A 102 40.73 -59.92 -62.13
CA SER A 102 42.12 -59.92 -62.61
C SER A 102 43.15 -60.18 -61.50
N MET A 103 42.72 -60.78 -60.38
CA MET A 103 43.61 -61.04 -59.23
C MET A 103 44.68 -62.10 -59.56
N PRO A 104 45.96 -61.80 -59.33
CA PRO A 104 47.01 -62.82 -59.31
C PRO A 104 46.75 -63.80 -58.16
N SER A 105 46.79 -65.09 -58.48
CA SER A 105 46.49 -66.17 -57.54
C SER A 105 47.52 -66.23 -56.41
N GLY A 106 47.13 -65.83 -55.18
CA GLY A 106 47.94 -65.96 -53.97
C GLY A 106 48.00 -64.71 -53.07
N LEU A 107 47.54 -63.55 -53.54
CA LEU A 107 47.59 -62.30 -52.77
C LEU A 107 46.29 -62.04 -51.95
N PRO A 108 46.37 -61.42 -50.75
CA PRO A 108 45.20 -61.10 -49.93
C PRO A 108 44.25 -60.09 -50.60
N SER A 109 42.96 -60.09 -50.28
CA SER A 109 41.96 -59.17 -50.87
C SER A 109 42.22 -57.68 -50.63
N TRP A 110 43.03 -57.33 -49.63
CA TRP A 110 43.45 -55.95 -49.37
C TRP A 110 44.59 -55.47 -50.28
N SER A 111 45.31 -56.38 -50.94
CA SER A 111 46.45 -56.04 -51.81
C SER A 111 46.04 -55.14 -52.98
N THR A 112 44.86 -55.36 -53.55
CA THR A 112 44.31 -54.52 -54.63
C THR A 112 44.04 -53.09 -54.17
N VAL A 113 43.54 -52.93 -52.94
CA VAL A 113 43.29 -51.61 -52.35
C VAL A 113 44.61 -50.92 -52.05
N ALA A 114 45.56 -51.65 -51.48
CA ALA A 114 46.90 -51.18 -51.22
C ALA A 114 47.61 -50.70 -52.49
N ALA A 115 47.60 -51.49 -53.57
CA ALA A 115 48.21 -51.11 -54.83
C ALA A 115 47.55 -49.87 -55.45
N LYS A 116 46.23 -49.72 -55.32
CA LYS A 116 45.53 -48.49 -55.73
C LYS A 116 45.87 -47.29 -54.87
N MET A 117 46.02 -47.46 -53.56
CA MET A 117 46.43 -46.39 -52.64
C MET A 117 47.87 -45.94 -52.92
N VAL A 118 48.78 -46.88 -53.18
CA VAL A 118 50.14 -46.57 -53.67
C VAL A 118 50.04 -45.80 -54.97
N TRP A 119 49.28 -46.31 -55.95
CA TRP A 119 49.12 -45.67 -57.25
C TRP A 119 48.62 -44.23 -57.12
N GLN A 120 47.59 -43.99 -56.31
CA GLN A 120 47.01 -42.67 -56.08
C GLN A 120 47.89 -41.71 -55.26
N GLN A 121 48.78 -42.24 -54.41
CA GLN A 121 49.71 -41.41 -53.64
C GLN A 121 50.75 -40.74 -54.54
N PHE A 122 51.11 -41.40 -55.65
CA PHE A 122 52.09 -40.89 -56.61
C PHE A 122 51.43 -40.26 -57.84
N ASP A 123 50.15 -40.53 -58.12
CA ASP A 123 49.32 -39.86 -59.14
C ASP A 123 48.86 -38.49 -58.62
N GLY A 124 49.75 -37.50 -58.74
CA GLY A 124 49.58 -36.15 -58.20
C GLY A 124 48.65 -35.26 -59.03
N ASP A 125 48.45 -35.59 -60.31
CA ASP A 125 47.48 -34.92 -61.18
C ASP A 125 46.11 -35.61 -61.22
N HIS A 126 45.98 -36.78 -60.58
CA HIS A 126 44.76 -37.56 -60.42
C HIS A 126 44.11 -37.96 -61.75
N ASP A 127 44.90 -38.10 -62.81
CA ASP A 127 44.42 -38.48 -64.13
C ASP A 127 44.24 -40.01 -64.29
N GLY A 128 44.63 -40.76 -63.25
CA GLY A 128 44.56 -42.22 -63.16
C GLY A 128 45.78 -42.93 -63.75
N LYS A 129 46.80 -42.19 -64.21
CA LYS A 129 48.02 -42.68 -64.83
C LYS A 129 49.22 -41.99 -64.18
N LEU A 130 50.30 -42.73 -63.98
CA LEU A 130 51.54 -42.12 -63.51
C LEU A 130 52.28 -41.53 -64.71
N SER A 131 52.53 -40.22 -64.66
CA SER A 131 53.47 -39.57 -65.55
C SER A 131 54.88 -40.16 -65.36
N THR A 132 55.78 -39.94 -66.33
CA THR A 132 57.16 -40.46 -66.25
C THR A 132 57.91 -39.99 -65.00
N GLU A 133 57.57 -38.81 -64.48
CA GLU A 133 58.18 -38.27 -63.26
C GLU A 133 57.62 -38.92 -62.00
N GLU A 134 56.31 -39.15 -61.94
CA GLU A 134 55.64 -39.83 -60.82
C GLU A 134 56.00 -41.31 -60.76
N LEU A 135 56.10 -41.96 -61.91
CA LEU A 135 56.59 -43.34 -62.03
C LEU A 135 58.03 -43.45 -61.53
N ARG A 136 58.89 -42.48 -61.86
CA ARG A 136 60.28 -42.44 -61.36
C ARG A 136 60.31 -42.31 -59.83
N GLN A 137 59.47 -41.45 -59.25
CA GLN A 137 59.37 -41.29 -57.80
C GLN A 137 58.91 -42.56 -57.09
N LEU A 138 57.93 -43.26 -57.67
CA LEU A 138 57.45 -44.55 -57.17
C LEU A 138 58.55 -45.62 -57.27
N LYS A 139 59.25 -45.71 -58.40
CA LYS A 139 60.37 -46.63 -58.61
C LYS A 139 61.50 -46.37 -57.64
N ASP A 140 61.89 -45.12 -57.42
CA ASP A 140 63.00 -44.77 -56.52
C ASP A 140 62.70 -45.20 -55.07
N HIS A 141 61.43 -45.14 -54.63
CA HIS A 141 61.00 -45.65 -53.32
C HIS A 141 61.00 -47.18 -53.24
N LEU A 142 60.62 -47.86 -54.32
CA LEU A 142 60.52 -49.33 -54.34
C LEU A 142 61.85 -50.03 -54.70
N ARG A 143 62.80 -49.35 -55.35
CA ARG A 143 64.09 -49.91 -55.82
C ARG A 143 64.98 -50.40 -54.68
N ALA A 144 64.72 -49.93 -53.46
CA ALA A 144 65.36 -50.47 -52.26
C ALA A 144 64.90 -51.91 -51.92
N SER A 145 63.70 -52.29 -52.34
CA SER A 145 63.05 -53.57 -51.97
C SER A 145 62.95 -54.57 -53.13
N HIS A 146 63.02 -54.10 -54.39
CA HIS A 146 62.86 -54.94 -55.59
C HIS A 146 63.95 -54.68 -56.62
N GLU A 147 64.70 -55.72 -57.02
CA GLU A 147 65.77 -55.65 -58.01
C GLU A 147 65.26 -55.63 -59.47
N ASN A 148 64.06 -56.17 -59.73
CA ASN A 148 63.48 -56.34 -61.07
C ASN A 148 62.40 -55.29 -61.43
N ILE A 149 62.41 -54.12 -60.78
CA ILE A 149 61.36 -53.10 -60.98
C ILE A 149 61.29 -52.61 -62.41
N ASP A 150 62.45 -52.40 -63.03
CA ASP A 150 62.52 -51.82 -64.37
C ASP A 150 62.05 -52.81 -65.46
N ASP A 151 62.01 -54.11 -65.16
CA ASP A 151 61.47 -55.15 -66.04
C ASP A 151 59.93 -55.21 -65.99
N ILE A 152 59.33 -54.90 -64.84
CA ILE A 152 57.88 -55.00 -64.60
C ILE A 152 57.16 -53.67 -64.81
N LEU A 153 57.82 -52.55 -64.47
CA LEU A 153 57.35 -51.19 -64.72
C LEU A 153 58.31 -50.52 -65.72
N PRO A 154 58.15 -50.70 -67.05
CA PRO A 154 59.02 -50.06 -68.02
C PRO A 154 58.81 -48.53 -68.07
N ASP A 155 59.87 -47.76 -68.34
CA ASP A 155 59.80 -46.30 -68.46
C ASP A 155 58.96 -45.82 -69.66
N TYR A 156 58.79 -46.68 -70.67
CA TYR A 156 57.98 -46.45 -71.86
C TYR A 156 57.06 -47.64 -72.12
N PRO A 157 55.92 -47.73 -71.42
CA PRO A 157 55.00 -48.85 -71.58
C PRO A 157 54.17 -48.67 -72.87
N GLU A 158 53.98 -49.75 -73.65
CA GLU A 158 53.13 -49.72 -74.86
C GLU A 158 51.62 -49.56 -74.52
N ASN A 159 51.24 -49.89 -73.28
CA ASN A 159 49.89 -49.74 -72.73
C ASN A 159 49.95 -48.85 -71.47
N PRO A 160 48.88 -48.10 -71.14
CA PRO A 160 48.85 -47.30 -69.91
C PRO A 160 49.01 -48.22 -68.69
N LEU A 161 50.06 -47.99 -67.90
CA LEU A 161 50.26 -48.71 -66.65
C LEU A 161 49.09 -48.41 -65.70
N THR A 162 48.71 -49.40 -64.92
CA THR A 162 47.61 -49.32 -63.95
C THR A 162 48.09 -49.86 -62.60
N ALA A 163 47.36 -49.53 -61.53
CA ALA A 163 47.60 -50.05 -60.18
C ALA A 163 47.73 -51.58 -60.11
N GLN A 164 47.17 -52.32 -61.06
CA GLN A 164 47.28 -53.78 -61.12
C GLN A 164 48.69 -54.25 -61.55
N HIS A 165 49.44 -53.45 -62.31
CA HIS A 165 50.83 -53.77 -62.67
C HIS A 165 51.78 -53.70 -61.46
N LEU A 166 51.45 -52.92 -60.43
CA LEU A 166 52.19 -52.97 -59.15
C LEU A 166 52.03 -54.31 -58.44
N LEU A 167 50.88 -54.97 -58.59
CA LEU A 167 50.66 -56.28 -57.94
C LEU A 167 51.52 -57.37 -58.58
N GLN A 168 51.89 -57.22 -59.85
CA GLN A 168 52.77 -58.14 -60.57
C GLN A 168 54.18 -58.22 -59.98
N LEU A 169 54.63 -57.17 -59.28
CA LEU A 169 55.88 -57.18 -58.51
C LEU A 169 55.85 -58.22 -57.36
N TYR A 170 54.65 -58.66 -56.95
CA TYR A 170 54.43 -59.54 -55.79
C TYR A 170 53.78 -60.88 -56.18
N ASP A 171 53.69 -61.20 -57.48
CA ASP A 171 53.02 -62.40 -58.02
C ASP A 171 53.63 -63.74 -57.55
N SER A 172 54.85 -63.74 -57.00
CA SER A 172 55.55 -64.91 -56.47
C SER A 172 55.18 -65.31 -55.03
N GLY A 173 54.11 -64.74 -54.46
CA GLY A 173 53.60 -65.11 -53.13
C GLY A 173 54.24 -64.35 -51.97
N GLU A 174 54.85 -63.19 -52.23
CA GLU A 174 55.58 -62.39 -51.24
C GLU A 174 54.70 -61.34 -50.54
N GLY A 175 53.54 -61.76 -50.01
CA GLY A 175 52.60 -60.87 -49.33
C GLY A 175 53.18 -60.13 -48.11
N SER A 176 54.22 -60.66 -47.48
CA SER A 176 54.95 -59.99 -46.40
C SER A 176 55.78 -58.81 -46.90
N LYS A 177 56.42 -58.91 -48.07
CA LYS A 177 57.16 -57.80 -48.67
C LYS A 177 56.23 -56.67 -49.07
N LEU A 178 55.07 -57.00 -49.64
CA LEU A 178 54.02 -56.02 -49.91
C LEU A 178 53.61 -55.28 -48.64
N SER A 179 53.41 -55.99 -47.52
CA SER A 179 53.08 -55.34 -46.24
C SER A 179 54.18 -54.43 -45.70
N ASP A 180 55.45 -54.78 -45.88
CA ASP A 180 56.58 -53.97 -45.42
C ASP A 180 56.82 -52.75 -46.32
N ASP A 181 56.64 -52.88 -47.64
CA ASP A 181 56.71 -51.78 -48.59
C ASP A 181 55.53 -50.80 -48.42
N LEU A 182 54.34 -51.29 -48.09
CA LEU A 182 53.22 -50.41 -47.75
C LEU A 182 53.46 -49.66 -46.44
N ARG A 183 54.08 -50.32 -45.46
CA ARG A 183 54.47 -49.67 -44.20
C ARG A 183 55.52 -48.59 -44.43
N SER A 184 56.50 -48.80 -45.31
CA SER A 184 57.52 -47.81 -45.64
C SER A 184 56.92 -46.60 -46.38
N LEU A 185 55.88 -46.82 -47.18
CA LEU A 185 55.11 -45.77 -47.87
C LEU A 185 54.05 -45.08 -46.98
N GLY A 186 53.86 -45.55 -45.74
CA GLY A 186 52.88 -45.01 -44.80
C GLY A 186 51.43 -45.45 -45.06
N ILE A 187 51.21 -46.45 -45.90
CA ILE A 187 49.91 -47.01 -46.26
C ILE A 187 49.56 -48.16 -45.30
N LEU A 188 48.49 -48.00 -44.52
CA LEU A 188 48.09 -48.94 -43.45
C LEU A 188 47.07 -50.00 -43.91
N CYS A 189 47.03 -50.33 -45.21
CA CYS A 189 46.17 -51.40 -45.71
C CYS A 189 46.62 -52.77 -45.17
N GLY A 190 45.69 -53.57 -44.64
CA GLY A 190 45.98 -54.92 -44.11
C GLY A 190 46.23 -54.99 -42.60
N SER A 191 46.31 -53.85 -41.89
CA SER A 191 46.47 -53.77 -40.42
C SER A 191 45.15 -54.01 -39.65
N SER A 192 44.39 -55.06 -39.99
CA SER A 192 42.93 -55.09 -39.78
C SER A 192 42.42 -55.21 -38.33
N GLU A 193 43.25 -55.65 -37.37
CA GLU A 193 42.77 -55.83 -35.98
C GLU A 193 42.95 -54.59 -35.10
N GLU A 194 44.15 -54.00 -35.07
CA GLU A 194 44.43 -52.81 -34.23
C GLU A 194 43.65 -51.58 -34.71
N LEU A 195 43.51 -51.38 -36.03
CA LEU A 195 42.76 -50.26 -36.61
C LEU A 195 41.24 -50.43 -36.40
N ALA A 196 40.70 -51.66 -36.50
CA ALA A 196 39.31 -51.92 -36.16
C ALA A 196 39.03 -51.70 -34.66
N GLN A 197 39.99 -52.04 -33.79
CA GLN A 197 39.88 -51.80 -32.36
C GLN A 197 39.95 -50.31 -32.02
N VAL A 198 40.84 -49.54 -32.66
CA VAL A 198 40.92 -48.08 -32.54
C VAL A 198 39.66 -47.40 -33.10
N LEU A 199 39.13 -47.86 -34.23
CA LEU A 199 37.88 -47.33 -34.78
C LEU A 199 36.66 -47.67 -33.90
N SER A 200 36.59 -48.88 -33.32
CA SER A 200 35.50 -49.25 -32.40
C SER A 200 35.53 -48.44 -31.09
N THR A 201 36.72 -48.17 -30.56
CA THR A 201 36.89 -47.31 -29.38
C THR A 201 36.57 -45.84 -29.71
N SER A 202 36.88 -45.39 -30.92
CA SER A 202 36.49 -44.05 -31.41
C SER A 202 34.97 -43.92 -31.57
N ASP A 203 34.30 -44.95 -32.09
CA ASP A 203 32.86 -44.94 -32.31
C ASP A 203 32.08 -44.93 -30.97
N THR A 204 32.57 -45.68 -29.98
CA THR A 204 32.02 -45.62 -28.61
C THR A 204 32.28 -44.28 -27.93
N ALA A 205 33.41 -43.61 -28.19
CA ALA A 205 33.69 -42.27 -27.70
C ALA A 205 32.78 -41.21 -28.36
N ILE A 206 32.56 -41.28 -29.67
CA ILE A 206 31.65 -40.40 -30.40
C ILE A 206 30.21 -40.57 -29.90
N CYS A 207 29.75 -41.81 -29.73
CA CYS A 207 28.42 -42.08 -29.18
C CYS A 207 28.27 -41.50 -27.76
N ARG A 208 29.30 -41.62 -26.92
CA ARG A 208 29.31 -41.03 -25.58
C ARG A 208 29.21 -39.50 -25.61
N ILE A 209 30.03 -38.85 -26.44
CA ILE A 209 30.02 -37.39 -26.61
C ILE A 209 28.65 -36.92 -27.13
N ALA A 210 28.05 -37.65 -28.07
CA ALA A 210 26.73 -37.33 -28.60
C ALA A 210 25.62 -37.45 -27.55
N MET A 211 25.69 -38.45 -26.66
CA MET A 211 24.76 -38.59 -25.54
C MET A 211 24.96 -37.49 -24.49
N GLU A 212 26.20 -37.18 -24.13
CA GLU A 212 26.53 -36.08 -23.21
C GLU A 212 26.03 -34.73 -23.75
N SER A 213 26.26 -34.44 -25.03
CA SER A 213 25.78 -33.22 -25.69
C SER A 213 24.25 -33.11 -25.64
N ARG A 214 23.53 -34.20 -25.95
CA ARG A 214 22.05 -34.23 -25.85
C ARG A 214 21.56 -34.02 -24.42
N GLN A 215 22.26 -34.56 -23.42
CA GLN A 215 21.91 -34.39 -22.02
C GLN A 215 22.11 -32.94 -21.57
N LEU A 216 23.26 -32.34 -21.88
CA LEU A 216 23.54 -30.93 -21.60
C LEU A 216 22.54 -29.99 -22.28
N GLN A 217 22.10 -30.32 -23.50
CA GLN A 217 21.06 -29.56 -24.20
C GLN A 217 19.72 -29.57 -23.44
N LYS A 218 19.31 -30.72 -22.89
CA LYS A 218 18.08 -30.83 -22.09
C LYS A 218 18.18 -30.07 -20.77
N GLU A 219 19.35 -30.12 -20.12
CA GLU A 219 19.62 -29.37 -18.88
C GLU A 219 19.56 -27.87 -19.14
N ARG A 220 20.17 -27.38 -20.23
CA ARG A 220 20.06 -25.99 -20.68
C ARG A 220 18.61 -25.54 -20.85
N ASP A 221 17.78 -26.35 -21.52
CA ASP A 221 16.38 -26.02 -21.77
C ASP A 221 15.54 -25.99 -20.49
N THR A 222 15.83 -26.90 -19.56
CA THR A 222 15.19 -26.94 -18.24
C THR A 222 15.56 -25.70 -17.43
N PHE A 223 16.84 -25.34 -17.46
CA PHE A 223 17.36 -24.19 -16.77
C PHE A 223 16.78 -22.87 -17.28
N LEU A 224 16.65 -22.70 -18.61
CA LEU A 224 16.00 -21.52 -19.20
C LEU A 224 14.56 -21.35 -18.69
N LYS A 225 13.80 -22.45 -18.54
CA LYS A 225 12.45 -22.41 -17.97
C LYS A 225 12.46 -21.97 -16.51
N GLU A 226 13.38 -22.49 -15.69
CA GLU A 226 13.51 -22.09 -14.29
C GLU A 226 13.86 -20.60 -14.12
N VAL A 227 14.78 -20.09 -14.94
CA VAL A 227 15.15 -18.67 -14.96
C VAL A 227 13.95 -17.80 -15.33
N ASP A 228 13.17 -18.19 -16.35
CA ASP A 228 11.96 -17.47 -16.75
C ASP A 228 10.88 -17.49 -15.66
N GLU A 229 10.67 -18.62 -14.99
CA GLU A 229 9.75 -18.73 -13.87
C GLU A 229 10.18 -17.89 -12.67
N SER A 230 11.47 -17.90 -12.35
CA SER A 230 12.07 -17.08 -11.29
C SER A 230 11.93 -15.58 -11.61
N ARG A 231 12.16 -15.18 -12.87
CA ARG A 231 11.95 -13.80 -13.33
C ARG A 231 10.49 -13.37 -13.20
N ARG A 232 9.54 -14.24 -13.59
CA ARG A 232 8.09 -13.98 -13.40
C ARG A 232 7.72 -13.89 -11.92
N ALA A 233 8.26 -14.75 -11.07
CA ALA A 233 8.03 -14.71 -9.63
C ALA A 233 8.54 -13.40 -9.01
N LYS A 234 9.74 -12.95 -9.40
CA LYS A 234 10.31 -11.66 -8.99
C LYS A 234 9.43 -10.47 -9.40
N THR A 235 8.90 -10.47 -10.62
CA THR A 235 7.97 -9.42 -11.07
C THR A 235 6.69 -9.39 -10.24
N ARG A 236 6.06 -10.55 -10.01
CA ARG A 236 4.86 -10.64 -9.15
C ARG A 236 5.11 -10.14 -7.72
N LEU A 237 6.26 -10.47 -7.13
CA LEU A 237 6.61 -9.96 -5.80
C LEU A 237 6.73 -8.42 -5.81
N ARG A 238 7.38 -7.84 -6.83
CA ARG A 238 7.49 -6.38 -6.96
C ARG A 238 6.13 -5.70 -7.09
N GLU A 239 5.20 -6.27 -7.85
CA GLU A 239 3.84 -5.75 -8.01
C GLU A 239 3.07 -5.81 -6.67
N VAL A 240 3.15 -6.93 -5.95
CA VAL A 240 2.53 -7.06 -4.62
C VAL A 240 3.11 -6.04 -3.64
N PHE A 241 4.42 -5.79 -3.68
CA PHE A 241 5.05 -4.75 -2.88
C PHE A 241 4.58 -3.35 -3.24
N ALA A 242 4.50 -3.03 -4.54
CA ALA A 242 4.01 -1.74 -5.00
C ALA A 242 2.57 -1.50 -4.56
N ALA A 243 1.71 -2.52 -4.70
CA ALA A 243 0.32 -2.45 -4.24
C ALA A 243 0.22 -2.28 -2.71
N SER A 244 0.98 -3.06 -1.93
CA SER A 244 1.00 -2.95 -0.46
C SER A 244 1.49 -1.58 0.00
N LYS A 245 2.55 -1.05 -0.64
CA LYS A 245 3.06 0.29 -0.37
C LYS A 245 2.00 1.36 -0.64
N GLN A 246 1.33 1.28 -1.79
CA GLN A 246 0.27 2.22 -2.15
C GLN A 246 -0.88 2.20 -1.13
N THR A 247 -1.33 1.01 -0.73
CA THR A 247 -2.36 0.85 0.31
C THR A 247 -1.95 1.49 1.62
N LEU A 248 -0.69 1.35 2.05
CA LEU A 248 -0.20 1.98 3.27
C LEU A 248 -0.12 3.52 3.17
N GLU A 249 0.30 4.04 2.01
CA GLU A 249 0.29 5.48 1.77
C GLU A 249 -1.13 6.05 1.77
N ASP A 250 -2.11 5.33 1.19
CA ASP A 250 -3.52 5.68 1.26
C ASP A 250 -4.05 5.66 2.69
N GLN A 251 -3.74 4.61 3.47
CA GLN A 251 -4.10 4.53 4.88
C GLN A 251 -3.48 5.66 5.72
N ALA A 252 -2.22 6.04 5.45
CA ALA A 252 -1.57 7.16 6.12
C ALA A 252 -2.27 8.50 5.81
N ARG A 253 -2.68 8.71 4.55
CA ARG A 253 -3.47 9.88 4.15
C ARG A 253 -4.83 9.93 4.85
N ASP A 254 -5.51 8.81 4.98
CA ASP A 254 -6.81 8.75 5.66
C ASP A 254 -6.70 8.96 7.17
N LEU A 255 -5.64 8.45 7.82
CA LEU A 255 -5.34 8.75 9.21
C LEU A 255 -5.12 10.25 9.44
N LEU A 256 -4.36 10.92 8.56
CA LEU A 256 -4.18 12.37 8.63
C LEU A 256 -5.51 13.13 8.49
N ARG A 257 -6.38 12.70 7.56
CA ARG A 257 -7.72 13.30 7.40
C ARG A 257 -8.58 13.11 8.64
N LEU A 258 -8.55 11.93 9.25
CA LEU A 258 -9.29 11.64 10.48
C LEU A 258 -8.77 12.48 11.65
N GLN A 259 -7.45 12.61 11.80
CA GLN A 259 -6.84 13.44 12.83
C GLN A 259 -7.21 14.93 12.66
N GLN A 260 -7.22 15.43 11.43
CA GLN A 260 -7.67 16.79 11.12
C GLN A 260 -9.15 17.00 11.46
N LYS A 261 -10.02 16.03 11.11
CA LYS A 261 -11.44 16.07 11.47
C LYS A 261 -11.64 16.04 12.98
N GLU A 262 -10.89 15.21 13.70
CA GLU A 262 -10.97 15.13 15.15
C GLU A 262 -10.53 16.44 15.81
N ALA A 263 -9.42 17.04 15.35
CA ALA A 263 -9.00 18.36 15.81
C ALA A 263 -10.04 19.45 15.53
N HIS A 264 -10.69 19.40 14.35
CA HIS A 264 -11.77 20.32 14.01
C HIS A 264 -12.98 20.13 14.93
N ASN A 265 -13.41 18.89 15.17
CA ASN A 265 -14.52 18.57 16.07
C ASN A 265 -14.23 19.01 17.51
N GLN A 266 -13.01 18.80 18.01
CA GLN A 266 -12.60 19.26 19.34
C GLN A 266 -12.64 20.78 19.46
N LEU A 267 -12.25 21.51 18.41
CA LEU A 267 -12.34 22.97 18.39
C LEU A 267 -13.80 23.43 18.39
N GLN A 268 -14.69 22.78 17.62
CA GLN A 268 -16.13 23.08 17.64
C GLN A 268 -16.74 22.82 19.01
N LEU A 269 -16.37 21.72 19.68
CA LEU A 269 -16.82 21.41 21.04
C LEU A 269 -16.41 22.51 22.03
N ARG A 270 -15.14 22.96 22.00
CA ARG A 270 -14.67 24.06 22.86
C ARG A 270 -15.44 25.36 22.62
N LEU A 271 -15.68 25.72 21.35
CA LEU A 271 -16.46 26.91 21.01
C LEU A 271 -17.91 26.80 21.50
N ALA A 272 -18.52 25.61 21.47
CA ALA A 272 -19.85 25.37 22.00
C ALA A 272 -19.87 25.48 23.54
N ASP A 273 -18.87 24.95 24.23
CA ASP A 273 -18.73 25.06 25.69
C ASP A 273 -18.53 26.51 26.14
N ASP A 274 -17.66 27.27 25.46
CA ASP A 274 -17.44 28.70 25.72
C ASP A 274 -18.73 29.51 25.54
N LYS A 275 -19.50 29.19 24.49
CA LYS A 275 -20.80 29.82 24.24
C LYS A 275 -21.82 29.48 25.34
N ALA A 276 -21.91 28.21 25.73
CA ALA A 276 -22.80 27.77 26.80
C ALA A 276 -22.44 28.42 28.15
N ALA A 277 -21.14 28.58 28.44
CA ALA A 277 -20.66 29.28 29.61
C ALA A 277 -21.06 30.76 29.57
N ALA A 278 -20.87 31.44 28.44
CA ALA A 278 -21.30 32.83 28.26
C ALA A 278 -22.81 32.98 28.49
N ASP A 279 -23.63 32.13 27.86
CA ASP A 279 -25.09 32.14 28.03
C ASP A 279 -25.50 31.90 29.50
N ALA A 280 -24.80 30.99 30.20
CA ALA A 280 -25.03 30.76 31.63
C ALA A 280 -24.68 31.98 32.50
N THR A 281 -23.61 32.71 32.18
CA THR A 281 -23.29 33.97 32.89
C THR A 281 -24.33 35.06 32.65
N ILE A 282 -24.84 35.18 31.41
CA ILE A 282 -25.91 36.11 31.06
C ILE A 282 -27.18 35.76 31.83
N LEU A 283 -27.56 34.48 31.87
CA LEU A 283 -28.73 34.02 32.61
C LEU A 283 -28.59 34.22 34.13
N SER A 284 -27.39 34.00 34.68
CA SER A 284 -27.08 34.30 36.08
C SER A 284 -27.21 35.79 36.42
N LYS A 285 -26.76 36.66 35.50
CA LYS A 285 -26.92 38.12 35.64
C LYS A 285 -28.40 38.51 35.59
N ALA A 286 -29.14 38.02 34.60
CA ALA A 286 -30.58 38.27 34.46
C ALA A 286 -31.36 37.79 35.69
N LYS A 287 -31.02 36.62 36.26
CA LYS A 287 -31.63 36.11 37.49
C LYS A 287 -31.36 37.02 38.69
N ARG A 288 -30.14 37.57 38.80
CA ARG A 288 -29.80 38.55 39.86
C ARG A 288 -30.59 39.85 39.68
N GLU A 289 -30.66 40.38 38.47
CA GLU A 289 -31.46 41.57 38.16
C GLU A 289 -32.95 41.36 38.45
N LEU A 290 -33.51 40.21 38.07
CA LEU A 290 -34.89 39.84 38.41
C LEU A 290 -35.11 39.77 39.92
N SER A 291 -34.16 39.18 40.67
CA SER A 291 -34.27 39.14 42.14
C SER A 291 -34.21 40.53 42.76
N ALA A 292 -33.35 41.42 42.25
CA ALA A 292 -33.29 42.81 42.69
C ALA A 292 -34.60 43.55 42.39
N ALA A 293 -35.15 43.38 41.18
CA ALA A 293 -36.44 43.95 40.80
C ALA A 293 -37.58 43.42 41.67
N LYS A 294 -37.57 42.13 42.03
CA LYS A 294 -38.53 41.54 42.95
C LYS A 294 -38.45 42.18 44.34
N HIS A 295 -37.25 42.41 44.86
CA HIS A 295 -37.07 43.10 46.14
C HIS A 295 -37.56 44.55 46.08
N ALA A 296 -37.22 45.30 45.03
CA ALA A 296 -37.73 46.66 44.84
C ALA A 296 -39.27 46.72 44.77
N LEU A 297 -39.91 45.73 44.15
CA LEU A 297 -41.38 45.64 44.14
C LEU A 297 -41.97 45.35 45.53
N LEU A 298 -41.29 44.54 46.35
CA LEU A 298 -41.71 44.30 47.74
C LEU A 298 -41.56 45.56 48.59
N ASP A 299 -40.48 46.32 48.40
CA ASP A 299 -40.25 47.59 49.10
C ASP A 299 -41.29 48.64 48.71
N LEU A 300 -41.58 48.77 47.40
CA LEU A 300 -42.65 49.65 46.91
C LEU A 300 -44.01 49.26 47.48
N ARG A 301 -44.30 47.96 47.59
CA ARG A 301 -45.54 47.48 48.21
C ARG A 301 -45.61 47.86 49.69
N ALA A 302 -44.51 47.68 50.44
CA ALA A 302 -44.46 48.08 51.85
C ALA A 302 -44.70 49.59 52.02
N LEU A 303 -44.11 50.42 51.16
CA LEU A 303 -44.36 51.88 51.17
C LEU A 303 -45.83 52.22 50.88
N VAL A 304 -46.48 51.50 49.97
CA VAL A 304 -47.91 51.68 49.69
C VAL A 304 -48.75 51.27 50.90
N ASP A 305 -48.43 50.15 51.54
CA ASP A 305 -49.13 49.68 52.75
C ASP A 305 -48.96 50.69 53.91
N ASP A 306 -47.77 51.29 54.06
CA ASP A 306 -47.50 52.37 55.02
C ASP A 306 -48.32 53.62 54.71
N GLN A 307 -48.40 54.04 53.44
CA GLN A 307 -49.24 55.18 53.03
C GLN A 307 -50.73 54.93 53.27
N ILE A 308 -51.20 53.70 53.06
CA ILE A 308 -52.58 53.31 53.37
C ILE A 308 -52.82 53.44 54.87
N SER A 309 -51.93 52.88 55.69
CA SER A 309 -52.01 52.97 57.16
C SER A 309 -51.99 54.41 57.66
N GLU A 310 -51.14 55.27 57.10
CA GLU A 310 -51.10 56.69 57.45
C GLU A 310 -52.40 57.40 57.05
N LYS A 311 -52.93 57.11 55.85
CA LYS A 311 -54.20 57.66 55.39
C LYS A 311 -55.36 57.22 56.27
N GLU A 312 -55.40 55.96 56.71
CA GLU A 312 -56.41 55.45 57.65
C GLU A 312 -56.34 56.17 59.01
N LYS A 313 -55.13 56.42 59.54
CA LYS A 313 -54.94 57.23 60.76
C LYS A 313 -55.44 58.66 60.58
N TRP A 314 -55.14 59.29 59.46
CA TRP A 314 -55.64 60.64 59.15
C TRP A 314 -57.17 60.67 59.04
N GLN A 315 -57.79 59.66 58.42
CA GLN A 315 -59.24 59.53 58.36
C GLN A 315 -59.86 59.39 59.75
N GLN A 316 -59.27 58.57 60.63
CA GLN A 316 -59.70 58.44 62.02
C GLN A 316 -59.59 59.78 62.77
N TYR A 317 -58.47 60.49 62.61
CA TYR A 317 -58.29 61.80 63.23
C TYR A 317 -59.32 62.83 62.75
N CYS A 318 -59.61 62.88 61.45
CA CYS A 318 -60.66 63.74 60.91
C CYS A 318 -62.03 63.40 61.52
N TRP A 319 -62.35 62.10 61.63
CA TRP A 319 -63.60 61.65 62.23
C TRP A 319 -63.71 62.04 63.71
N GLU A 320 -62.66 61.86 64.51
CA GLU A 320 -62.62 62.31 65.91
C GLU A 320 -62.80 63.83 66.04
N MET A 321 -62.21 64.61 65.12
CA MET A 321 -62.35 66.08 65.12
C MET A 321 -63.76 66.51 64.72
N GLU A 322 -64.38 65.84 63.76
CA GLU A 322 -65.79 66.04 63.41
C GLU A 322 -66.72 65.73 64.59
N GLU A 323 -66.46 64.64 65.32
CA GLU A 323 -67.22 64.28 66.53
C GLU A 323 -67.07 65.36 67.61
N ARG A 324 -65.85 65.81 67.92
CA ARG A 324 -65.60 66.90 68.87
C ARG A 324 -66.26 68.22 68.44
N LEU A 325 -66.24 68.53 67.15
CA LEU A 325 -66.92 69.70 66.61
C LEU A 325 -68.44 69.59 66.76
N HIS A 326 -68.99 68.40 66.50
CA HIS A 326 -70.42 68.13 66.68
C HIS A 326 -70.84 68.25 68.15
N GLU A 327 -70.05 67.68 69.07
CA GLU A 327 -70.25 67.82 70.52
C GLU A 327 -70.19 69.28 70.97
N ALA A 328 -69.18 70.04 70.54
CA ALA A 328 -69.02 71.45 70.87
C ALA A 328 -70.18 72.30 70.32
N SER A 329 -70.62 72.02 69.08
CA SER A 329 -71.76 72.66 68.45
C SER A 329 -73.06 72.37 69.22
N ASN A 330 -73.32 71.11 69.57
CA ASN A 330 -74.46 70.71 70.39
C ASN A 330 -74.43 71.38 71.77
N ALA A 331 -73.28 71.44 72.44
CA ALA A 331 -73.12 72.15 73.70
C ALA A 331 -73.40 73.66 73.57
N SER A 332 -73.00 74.27 72.45
CA SER A 332 -73.31 75.67 72.14
C SER A 332 -74.81 75.88 71.94
N TYR A 333 -75.49 75.03 71.15
CA TYR A 333 -76.94 75.08 70.96
C TYR A 333 -77.70 74.91 72.28
N VAL A 334 -77.25 74.02 73.17
CA VAL A 334 -77.84 73.86 74.50
C VAL A 334 -77.68 75.14 75.32
N LYS A 335 -76.48 75.73 75.36
CA LYS A 335 -76.24 77.00 76.05
C LYS A 335 -77.07 78.15 75.48
N GLU A 336 -77.17 78.25 74.15
CA GLU A 336 -78.00 79.26 73.49
C GLU A 336 -79.48 79.08 73.87
N ARG A 337 -79.98 77.85 73.84
CA ARG A 337 -81.35 77.54 74.28
C ARG A 337 -81.59 77.87 75.75
N ASP A 338 -80.62 77.60 76.62
CA ASP A 338 -80.71 77.92 78.04
C ASP A 338 -80.67 79.44 78.30
N LEU A 339 -79.87 80.18 77.53
CA LEU A 339 -79.89 81.65 77.52
C LEU A 339 -81.25 82.20 77.07
N TRP A 340 -81.85 81.62 76.03
CA TRP A 340 -83.21 81.97 75.61
C TRP A 340 -84.24 81.72 76.72
N ARG A 341 -84.19 80.55 77.38
CA ARG A 341 -85.06 80.25 78.53
C ARG A 341 -84.85 81.22 79.69
N ALA A 342 -83.61 81.57 80.01
CA ALA A 342 -83.29 82.52 81.07
C ALA A 342 -83.78 83.95 80.72
N ASN A 343 -83.64 84.36 79.46
CA ASN A 343 -84.16 85.64 78.98
C ASN A 343 -85.69 85.69 79.03
N ASP A 344 -86.38 84.61 78.65
CA ASP A 344 -87.84 84.53 78.75
C ASP A 344 -88.30 84.51 80.21
N ALA A 345 -87.61 83.79 81.10
CA ALA A 345 -87.86 83.83 82.54
C ALA A 345 -87.68 85.25 83.11
N LYS A 346 -86.62 85.97 82.72
CA LYS A 346 -86.42 87.38 83.10
C LYS A 346 -87.51 88.30 82.56
N LYS A 347 -87.98 88.10 81.32
CA LYS A 347 -89.12 88.85 80.76
C LYS A 347 -90.39 88.60 81.56
N GLU A 348 -90.64 87.35 81.94
CA GLU A 348 -91.81 86.96 82.73
C GLU A 348 -91.75 87.53 84.16
N GLU A 349 -90.58 87.49 84.80
CA GLU A 349 -90.34 88.15 86.08
C GLU A 349 -90.52 89.66 85.99
N SER A 350 -90.04 90.29 84.91
CA SER A 350 -90.26 91.72 84.64
C SER A 350 -91.74 92.05 84.47
N ARG A 351 -92.52 91.18 83.80
CA ARG A 351 -93.99 91.31 83.70
C ARG A 351 -94.67 91.16 85.07
N LYS A 352 -94.27 90.18 85.88
CA LYS A 352 -94.78 90.00 87.24
C LYS A 352 -94.48 91.21 88.12
N ASN A 353 -93.25 91.73 88.08
CA ASN A 353 -92.88 92.94 88.81
C ASN A 353 -93.68 94.17 88.33
N MET A 354 -93.91 94.30 87.02
CA MET A 354 -94.77 95.35 86.48
C MET A 354 -96.23 95.21 86.96
N LEU A 355 -96.77 93.99 86.98
CA LEU A 355 -98.11 93.73 87.50
C LEU A 355 -98.21 94.05 89.00
N LEU A 356 -97.24 93.63 89.81
CA LEU A 356 -97.15 93.98 91.23
C LEU A 356 -97.04 95.49 91.44
N TYR A 357 -96.29 96.19 90.59
CA TYR A 357 -96.20 97.65 90.61
C TYR A 357 -97.57 98.30 90.31
N ILE A 358 -98.31 97.79 89.32
CA ILE A 358 -99.67 98.25 88.99
C ILE A 358 -100.64 97.95 90.14
N GLU A 359 -100.56 96.77 90.75
CA GLU A 359 -101.41 96.36 91.88
C GLU A 359 -101.14 97.23 93.12
N ALA A 360 -99.87 97.55 93.41
CA ALA A 360 -99.48 98.47 94.47
C ALA A 360 -99.98 99.91 94.25
N GLN A 361 -100.25 100.30 92.99
CA GLN A 361 -100.79 101.61 92.64
C GLN A 361 -102.33 101.67 92.68
N LYS A 362 -103.04 100.53 92.58
CA LYS A 362 -104.52 100.48 92.60
C LYS A 362 -105.17 100.81 93.94
N GLY A 363 -104.41 100.93 95.02
CA GLY A 363 -104.90 101.24 96.37
C GLY A 363 -104.79 102.70 96.81
N LYS A 364 -104.37 103.64 95.94
CA LYS A 364 -104.16 105.04 96.33
C LYS A 364 -104.96 106.03 95.49
N ARG A 365 -106.08 106.50 96.09
CA ARG A 365 -106.75 107.84 96.05
C ARG A 365 -108.28 107.65 95.98
N HIS A 366 -109.12 108.33 96.77
CA HIS A 366 -109.14 109.75 97.20
C HIS A 366 -109.34 109.88 98.73
N PHE A 367 -108.92 110.93 99.43
CA PHE A 367 -108.94 112.39 99.19
C PHE A 367 -107.75 113.06 99.93
N GLU A 368 -107.26 114.28 99.68
CA GLU A 368 -107.15 115.23 98.54
C GLU A 368 -106.40 116.47 99.08
N HIS A 369 -105.99 117.38 98.17
CA HIS A 369 -105.46 118.76 98.38
C HIS A 369 -103.97 118.92 98.79
N ARG A 370 -103.16 119.86 98.25
CA ARG A 370 -103.33 121.02 97.33
C ARG A 370 -101.95 121.53 96.86
N ALA A 371 -101.93 122.24 95.71
CA ALA A 371 -100.92 123.20 95.21
C ALA A 371 -99.56 122.61 94.76
N GLU A 372 -98.94 122.95 93.62
CA GLU A 372 -99.06 124.05 92.66
C GLU A 372 -98.36 123.64 91.33
N PRO A 373 -98.58 124.33 90.20
CA PRO A 373 -98.09 123.94 88.89
C PRO A 373 -96.73 124.59 88.57
N ASN A 374 -95.86 123.93 87.81
CA ASN A 374 -94.93 124.69 86.98
C ASN A 374 -94.49 123.99 85.70
N ASN A 375 -94.49 124.81 84.65
CA ASN A 375 -94.07 124.56 83.29
C ASN A 375 -92.63 124.05 83.20
N ASN A 376 -92.35 123.26 82.15
CA ASN A 376 -91.39 123.65 81.12
C ASN A 376 -91.33 122.60 80.00
N SER A 377 -91.92 122.92 78.85
CA SER A 377 -91.29 122.69 77.54
C SER A 377 -90.00 123.55 77.44
N PRO A 378 -89.21 123.53 76.36
CA PRO A 378 -88.94 122.54 75.30
C PRO A 378 -87.42 122.19 75.28
N SER A 379 -86.87 121.40 74.35
CA SER A 379 -86.28 121.88 73.09
C SER A 379 -85.33 120.80 72.54
N ASN A 380 -85.35 120.62 71.22
CA ASN A 380 -84.35 119.99 70.33
C ASN A 380 -84.07 118.48 70.42
#